data_AF-A0A8E0S1R9-F1
#
_entry.id   AF-A0A8E0S1R9-F1
#
_cell.length_a   1.000
_cell.length_b   1.000
_cell.length_c   1.000
_cell.angle_alpha   90.00
_cell.angle_beta   90.00
_cell.angle_gamma   90.00
#
_symmetry.space_group_name_H-M   'P 1'
#
loop_
_entity.id
_entity.type
_entity.pdbx_description
1 polymer ?
#
loop_
_entity_poly.entity_id
_entity_poly.type
_entity_poly.pdbx_seq_one_letter_code
_entity_poly.pdbx_strand_id
1 'polypeptide(L)'
;MSYIIDSSDRLEDLLTRIRSREKSQRCVARFKIHLAPGQSFAIGAASYCLVRREPPPSSTFINAKDNQPLRSRRQWMKTRGDSVNADEALLPHDIVRGLRFGDRYLCFEPDELQAAMQQIVPVGEPLRSNAFPLEFVCNKPTSGFVCDSFEIVGNPMFATVFM
;
A
#
# COMPACT_ATOMS: atom_id res chain seq x y z
N MET A 1 -6.15 38.20 3.11
CA MET A 1 -7.07 37.85 4.21
C MET A 1 -6.24 37.31 5.36
N SER A 2 -5.97 38.14 6.36
CA SER A 2 -5.32 37.69 7.60
C SER A 2 -6.36 36.97 8.44
N TYR A 3 -6.30 35.64 8.46
CA TYR A 3 -7.12 34.83 9.35
C TYR A 3 -6.66 35.09 10.79
N ILE A 4 -7.53 35.72 11.59
CA ILE A 4 -7.31 35.90 13.03
C ILE A 4 -7.76 34.60 13.70
N ILE A 5 -6.87 34.00 14.48
CA ILE A 5 -7.17 32.81 15.26
C ILE A 5 -7.92 33.27 16.50
N ASP A 6 -9.14 32.79 16.71
CA ASP A 6 -9.84 33.02 17.97
C ASP A 6 -8.98 32.48 19.13
N SER A 7 -8.93 33.19 20.24
CA SER A 7 -8.27 32.68 21.45
C SER A 7 -8.95 31.38 21.91
N SER A 8 -8.18 30.38 22.32
CA SER A 8 -8.72 29.15 22.92
C SER A 8 -8.69 29.27 24.44
N ASP A 9 -9.84 29.06 25.09
CA ASP A 9 -9.92 29.06 26.55
C ASP A 9 -9.60 27.67 27.15
N ARG A 10 -9.71 26.60 26.34
CA ARG A 10 -9.45 25.21 26.74
C ARG A 10 -8.22 24.63 26.04
N LEU A 11 -7.47 23.80 26.76
CA LEU A 11 -6.28 23.13 26.24
C LEU A 11 -6.61 22.16 25.08
N GLU A 12 -7.75 21.47 25.15
CA GLU A 12 -8.19 20.51 24.12
C GLU A 12 -8.40 21.21 22.76
N ASP A 13 -9.03 22.37 22.76
CA ASP A 13 -9.26 23.20 21.58
C ASP A 13 -7.94 23.72 21.00
N LEU A 14 -6.99 24.08 21.87
CA LEU A 14 -5.66 24.47 21.43
C LEU A 14 -4.92 23.29 20.76
N LEU A 15 -4.94 22.11 21.38
CA LEU A 15 -4.25 20.92 20.87
C LEU A 15 -4.82 20.45 19.54
N THR A 16 -6.14 20.49 19.35
CA THR A 16 -6.76 20.12 18.06
C THR A 16 -6.36 21.09 16.93
N ARG A 17 -6.29 22.40 17.22
CA ARG A 17 -5.83 23.42 16.26
C ARG A 17 -4.34 23.31 15.92
N ILE A 18 -3.50 22.96 16.90
CA ILE A 18 -2.08 22.70 16.66
C ILE A 18 -1.92 21.45 15.81
N ARG A 19 -2.57 20.33 16.20
CA ARG A 19 -2.47 19.04 15.49
C ARG A 19 -2.96 19.12 14.05
N SER A 20 -3.97 19.94 13.76
CA SER A 20 -4.47 20.14 12.38
C SER A 20 -3.48 20.87 11.47
N ARG A 21 -2.47 21.54 12.03
CA ARG A 21 -1.43 22.29 11.29
C ARG A 21 -0.06 21.62 11.34
N GLU A 22 0.22 20.87 12.40
CA GLU A 22 1.48 20.17 12.60
C GLU A 22 1.77 19.20 11.45
N LYS A 23 0.74 18.53 10.93
CA LYS A 23 0.87 17.56 9.84
C LYS A 23 0.35 18.18 8.54
N SER A 24 1.27 18.38 7.58
CA SER A 24 0.88 18.69 6.21
C SER A 24 0.13 17.51 5.57
N GLN A 25 -0.86 17.81 4.74
CA GLN A 25 -1.63 16.80 4.03
C GLN A 25 -0.70 15.99 3.10
N ARG A 26 -0.70 14.67 3.26
CA ARG A 26 0.06 13.74 2.41
C ARG A 26 -0.89 12.92 1.56
N CYS A 27 -0.84 13.16 0.26
CA CYS A 27 -1.57 12.38 -0.73
C CYS A 27 -1.03 10.94 -0.76
N VAL A 28 -1.93 9.96 -0.79
CA VAL A 28 -1.59 8.53 -0.89
C VAL A 28 -1.41 8.13 -2.35
N ALA A 29 -2.40 8.44 -3.17
CA ALA A 29 -2.36 8.17 -4.60
C ALA A 29 -3.13 9.26 -5.37
N ARG A 30 -2.75 9.45 -6.63
CA ARG A 30 -3.47 10.31 -7.57
C ARG A 30 -3.97 9.45 -8.72
N PHE A 31 -5.24 9.57 -9.04
CA PHE A 31 -5.87 8.79 -10.10
C PHE A 31 -6.84 9.67 -10.89
N LYS A 32 -7.15 9.22 -12.10
CA LYS A 32 -8.13 9.87 -12.96
C LYS A 32 -9.45 9.14 -12.80
N ILE A 33 -10.51 9.89 -12.52
CA ILE A 33 -11.88 9.39 -12.50
C ILE A 33 -12.49 9.75 -13.84
N HIS A 34 -12.85 8.74 -14.63
CA HIS A 34 -13.64 8.95 -15.84
C HIS A 34 -15.12 9.07 -15.46
N LEU A 35 -15.86 10.01 -16.04
CA LEU A 35 -17.30 10.17 -15.76
C LEU A 35 -18.17 9.56 -16.86
N ALA A 36 -17.60 9.37 -18.06
CA ALA A 36 -18.27 8.78 -19.20
C ALA A 36 -17.41 7.65 -19.80
N PRO A 37 -18.04 6.59 -20.32
CA PRO A 37 -17.33 5.60 -21.12
C PRO A 37 -16.73 6.27 -22.36
N GLY A 38 -15.47 5.98 -22.66
CA GLY A 38 -14.77 6.54 -23.84
C GLY A 38 -13.84 7.73 -23.57
N GLN A 39 -13.36 7.92 -22.33
CA GLN A 39 -12.32 8.92 -21.97
C GLN A 39 -12.65 10.39 -22.26
N SER A 40 -13.87 10.73 -22.68
CA SER A 40 -14.24 12.09 -23.10
C SER A 40 -14.17 13.13 -21.97
N PHE A 41 -14.33 12.70 -20.71
CA PHE A 41 -14.27 13.58 -19.55
C PHE A 41 -13.62 12.88 -18.35
N ALA A 42 -12.55 13.46 -17.82
CA ALA A 42 -11.75 12.89 -16.73
C ALA A 42 -11.42 13.96 -15.69
N ILE A 43 -11.61 13.62 -14.41
CA ILE A 43 -11.24 14.47 -13.27
C ILE A 43 -10.06 13.83 -12.55
N GLY A 44 -9.03 14.63 -12.25
CA GLY A 44 -7.95 14.19 -11.37
C GLY A 44 -8.41 14.20 -9.92
N ALA A 45 -8.38 13.03 -9.27
CA ALA A 45 -8.66 12.88 -7.86
C ALA A 45 -7.40 12.47 -7.09
N ALA A 46 -7.31 12.92 -5.85
CA ALA A 46 -6.27 12.53 -4.91
C ALA A 46 -6.90 11.79 -3.73
N SER A 47 -6.38 10.60 -3.41
CA SER A 47 -6.77 9.91 -2.19
C SER A 47 -5.91 10.37 -1.01
N TYR A 48 -6.57 10.53 0.13
CA TYR A 48 -5.96 10.83 1.41
C TYR A 48 -6.35 9.76 2.42
N CYS A 49 -5.42 9.32 3.25
CA CYS A 49 -5.69 8.40 4.35
C CYS A 49 -5.88 9.23 5.63
N LEU A 50 -7.15 9.47 6.00
CA LEU A 50 -7.49 10.25 7.20
C LEU A 50 -7.29 9.44 8.49
N VAL A 51 -7.53 8.13 8.41
CA VAL A 51 -7.39 7.20 9.54
C VAL A 51 -6.42 6.11 9.13
N ARG A 52 -5.32 5.99 9.88
CA ARG A 52 -4.31 4.94 9.69
C ARG A 52 -4.08 4.22 11.01
N ARG A 53 -4.02 2.89 10.97
CA ARG A 53 -3.57 2.10 12.11
C ARG A 53 -2.11 2.45 12.43
N GLU A 54 -1.82 2.70 13.70
CA GLU A 54 -0.46 2.93 14.21
C GLU A 54 0.11 1.61 14.74
N PRO A 55 0.91 0.87 13.93
CA PRO A 55 1.63 -0.30 14.43
C PRO A 55 2.78 0.14 15.35
N PRO A 56 3.19 -0.70 16.31
CA PRO A 56 4.41 -0.44 17.07
C PRO A 56 5.62 -0.32 16.11
N PRO A 57 6.61 0.53 16.44
CA PRO A 57 7.78 0.70 15.59
C PRO A 57 8.52 -0.64 15.43
N SER A 58 8.94 -0.95 14.20
CA SER A 58 9.73 -2.14 13.91
C SER A 58 11.11 -2.05 14.54
N SER A 59 11.64 -3.16 15.04
CA SER A 59 13.01 -3.22 15.53
C SER A 59 14.00 -2.89 14.42
N THR A 60 15.08 -2.19 14.78
CA THR A 60 16.18 -1.87 13.87
C THR A 60 17.43 -2.63 14.32
N PHE A 61 18.17 -3.17 13.35
CA PHE A 61 19.45 -3.82 13.64
C PHE A 61 20.51 -2.75 13.88
N ILE A 62 21.30 -2.91 14.93
CA ILE A 62 22.28 -1.93 15.38
C ILE A 62 23.63 -2.63 15.59
N ASN A 63 24.72 -1.97 15.21
CA ASN A 63 26.07 -2.46 15.52
C ASN A 63 26.36 -2.30 17.02
N ALA A 64 26.73 -3.38 17.70
CA ALA A 64 26.96 -3.40 19.14
C ALA A 64 28.11 -2.49 19.61
N LYS A 65 29.08 -2.17 18.75
CA LYS A 65 30.23 -1.32 19.11
C LYS A 65 29.91 0.17 19.02
N ASP A 66 29.29 0.58 17.91
CA ASP A 66 29.16 2.00 17.55
C ASP A 66 27.71 2.52 17.65
N ASN A 67 26.77 1.65 18.01
CA ASN A 67 25.32 1.90 18.05
C ASN A 67 24.75 2.48 16.74
N GLN A 68 25.45 2.27 15.62
CA GLN A 68 25.02 2.73 14.30
C GLN A 68 24.03 1.74 13.67
N PRO A 69 23.04 2.23 12.88
CA PRO A 69 22.07 1.36 12.22
C PRO A 69 22.74 0.47 11.17
N LEU A 70 22.42 -0.82 11.20
CA LEU A 70 22.94 -1.82 10.27
C LEU A 70 22.00 -1.93 9.05
N ARG A 71 22.58 -1.81 7.85
CA ARG A 71 21.86 -2.05 6.59
C ARG A 71 21.86 -3.55 6.25
N SER A 72 20.68 -4.16 6.24
CA SER A 72 20.52 -5.54 5.78
C SER A 72 20.43 -5.61 4.26
N ARG A 73 21.27 -6.45 3.63
CA ARG A 73 21.19 -6.80 2.21
C ARG A 73 20.75 -8.26 2.10
N ARG A 74 19.69 -8.52 1.33
CA ARG A 74 19.21 -9.88 1.04
C ARG A 74 19.64 -10.26 -0.37
N GLN A 75 20.23 -11.45 -0.51
CA GLN A 75 20.65 -12.03 -1.79
C GLN A 75 20.13 -13.47 -1.88
N TRP A 76 19.73 -13.86 -3.08
CA TRP A 76 19.25 -15.21 -3.38
C TRP A 76 20.36 -15.95 -4.11
N MET A 77 20.61 -17.20 -3.71
CA MET A 77 21.70 -18.03 -4.23
C MET A 77 21.16 -19.43 -4.53
N LYS A 78 21.77 -20.09 -5.53
CA LYS A 78 21.40 -21.43 -5.92
C LYS A 78 22.10 -22.46 -5.03
N THR A 79 21.30 -23.32 -4.39
CA THR A 79 21.82 -24.48 -3.66
C THR A 79 21.75 -25.71 -4.55
N ARG A 80 22.87 -26.45 -4.69
CA ARG A 80 22.90 -27.74 -5.41
C ARG A 80 23.28 -28.84 -4.42
N GLY A 81 22.29 -29.58 -3.94
CA GLY A 81 22.50 -30.57 -2.87
C GLY A 81 22.94 -29.89 -1.58
N ASP A 82 24.01 -30.38 -0.94
CA ASP A 82 24.54 -29.83 0.31
C ASP A 82 25.49 -28.63 0.11
N SER A 83 25.86 -28.29 -1.13
CA SER A 83 26.76 -27.17 -1.40
C SER A 83 26.00 -25.91 -1.83
N VAL A 84 26.27 -24.80 -1.13
CA VAL A 84 25.84 -23.46 -1.52
C VAL A 84 26.88 -22.91 -2.49
N ASN A 85 26.51 -22.70 -3.76
CA ASN A 85 27.38 -22.06 -4.73
C ASN A 85 27.30 -20.54 -4.52
N ALA A 86 28.18 -20.00 -3.66
CA ALA A 86 28.19 -18.58 -3.32
C ALA A 86 28.48 -17.64 -4.52
N ASP A 87 29.04 -18.18 -5.60
CA ASP A 87 29.43 -17.43 -6.79
C ASP A 87 28.28 -17.24 -7.80
N GLU A 88 27.17 -17.97 -7.65
CA GLU A 88 26.02 -17.92 -8.57
C GLU A 88 24.82 -17.24 -7.89
N ALA A 89 24.78 -15.91 -7.97
CA ALA A 89 23.64 -15.13 -7.51
C ALA A 89 22.44 -15.33 -8.45
N LEU A 90 21.28 -15.66 -7.88
CA LEU A 90 20.05 -15.83 -8.65
C LEU A 90 19.51 -14.47 -9.10
N LEU A 91 19.28 -14.35 -10.40
CA LEU A 91 18.61 -13.19 -10.98
C LEU A 91 17.09 -13.36 -10.85
N PRO A 92 16.31 -12.27 -10.91
CA PRO A 92 14.86 -12.35 -10.83
C PRO A 92 14.22 -13.28 -11.88
N HIS A 93 14.83 -13.37 -13.07
CA HIS A 93 14.37 -14.25 -14.16
C HIS A 93 14.70 -15.73 -13.94
N ASP A 94 15.60 -16.06 -13.00
CA ASP A 94 15.92 -17.45 -12.66
C ASP A 94 14.92 -18.03 -11.65
N ILE A 95 14.02 -17.21 -11.10
CA ILE A 95 13.12 -17.56 -10.00
C ILE A 95 11.68 -17.65 -10.50
N VAL A 96 11.17 -18.89 -10.56
CA VAL A 96 9.77 -19.17 -10.88
C VAL A 96 8.94 -19.27 -9.59
N ARG A 97 7.71 -18.72 -9.60
CA ARG A 97 6.80 -18.81 -8.45
C ARG A 97 5.97 -20.09 -8.54
N GLY A 98 6.25 -21.03 -7.66
CA GLY A 98 5.54 -22.31 -7.59
C GLY A 98 4.49 -22.35 -6.48
N LEU A 99 3.31 -22.88 -6.78
CA LEU A 99 2.30 -23.30 -5.81
C LEU A 99 2.12 -24.81 -5.93
N ARG A 100 2.19 -25.53 -4.80
CA ARG A 100 1.88 -26.95 -4.76
C ARG A 100 0.40 -27.15 -4.44
N PHE A 101 -0.33 -27.81 -5.34
CA PHE A 101 -1.72 -28.20 -5.14
C PHE A 101 -1.84 -29.72 -5.18
N GLY A 102 -1.93 -30.34 -4.00
CA GLY A 102 -1.87 -31.80 -3.85
C GLY A 102 -0.54 -32.36 -4.33
N ASP A 103 -0.59 -33.17 -5.40
CA ASP A 103 0.58 -33.80 -6.03
C ASP A 103 1.14 -33.01 -7.23
N ARG A 104 0.47 -31.93 -7.64
CA ARG A 104 0.89 -31.13 -8.80
C ARG A 104 1.54 -29.83 -8.37
N TYR A 105 2.49 -29.38 -9.17
CA TYR A 105 3.12 -28.07 -9.06
C TYR A 105 2.59 -27.17 -10.17
N LEU A 106 2.07 -26.02 -9.77
CA LEU A 106 1.71 -24.93 -10.66
C LEU A 106 2.83 -23.91 -10.59
N CYS A 107 3.49 -23.66 -11.71
CA CYS A 107 4.60 -22.72 -11.82
C CYS A 107 4.13 -21.55 -12.68
N PHE A 108 4.28 -20.34 -12.16
CA PHE A 108 3.93 -19.10 -12.83
C PHE A 108 5.15 -18.22 -12.97
N GLU A 109 5.27 -17.58 -14.13
CA GLU A 109 6.21 -16.49 -14.32
C GLU A 109 5.73 -15.24 -13.56
N PRO A 110 6.65 -14.39 -13.07
CA PRO A 110 6.27 -13.19 -12.32
C PRO A 110 5.40 -12.23 -13.16
N ASP A 111 5.64 -12.18 -14.47
CA ASP A 111 4.90 -11.33 -15.40
C ASP A 111 3.44 -11.80 -15.56
N GLU A 112 3.19 -13.11 -15.52
CA GLU A 112 1.83 -13.68 -15.59
C GLU A 112 1.00 -13.31 -14.36
N LEU A 113 1.61 -13.40 -13.17
CA LEU A 113 0.98 -13.03 -11.91
C LEU A 113 0.65 -11.54 -11.88
N GLN A 114 1.58 -10.69 -12.32
CA GLN A 114 1.38 -9.25 -12.35
C GLN A 114 0.28 -8.86 -13.34
N ALA A 115 0.25 -9.47 -14.53
CA ALA A 115 -0.81 -9.24 -15.51
C ALA A 115 -2.19 -9.67 -14.99
N ALA A 116 -2.30 -10.84 -14.35
CA ALA A 116 -3.54 -11.34 -13.79
C ALA A 116 -4.09 -10.43 -12.68
N MET A 117 -3.22 -9.91 -11.80
CA MET A 117 -3.63 -8.99 -10.71
C MET A 117 -4.03 -7.61 -11.24
N GLN A 118 -3.37 -7.10 -12.28
CA GLN A 118 -3.64 -5.77 -12.84
C GLN A 118 -4.94 -5.70 -13.66
N GLN A 119 -5.45 -6.84 -14.13
CA GLN A 119 -6.64 -6.91 -14.97
C GLN A 119 -7.98 -6.89 -14.21
N ILE A 120 -7.96 -6.95 -12.88
CA ILE A 120 -9.20 -7.11 -12.11
C ILE A 120 -10.07 -5.84 -12.16
N VAL A 121 -9.49 -4.64 -12.15
CA VAL A 121 -10.17 -3.37 -12.49
C VAL A 121 -9.11 -2.32 -12.87
N PRO A 122 -9.17 -1.66 -14.04
CA PRO A 122 -8.27 -0.55 -14.32
C PRO A 122 -8.59 0.62 -13.37
N VAL A 123 -7.56 1.13 -12.70
CA VAL A 123 -7.69 2.30 -11.81
C VAL A 123 -8.23 3.48 -12.62
N GLY A 124 -9.49 3.85 -12.38
CA GLY A 124 -10.17 4.97 -13.04
C GLY A 124 -11.43 4.63 -13.84
N GLU A 125 -12.07 3.48 -13.64
CA GLU A 125 -13.33 3.14 -14.32
C GLU A 125 -14.38 4.27 -14.30
N PRO A 126 -15.22 4.36 -15.35
CA PRO A 126 -16.27 5.35 -15.43
C PRO A 126 -17.25 5.19 -14.25
N LEU A 127 -17.50 6.28 -13.54
CA LEU A 127 -18.53 6.36 -12.49
C LEU A 127 -19.86 5.82 -13.03
N ARG A 128 -20.20 4.57 -12.67
CA ARG A 128 -21.53 4.01 -12.92
C ARG A 128 -22.47 4.63 -11.89
N SER A 129 -23.66 5.06 -12.31
CA SER A 129 -24.66 5.70 -11.44
C SER A 129 -25.10 4.86 -10.23
N ASN A 130 -24.74 3.57 -10.20
CA ASN A 130 -25.00 2.63 -9.11
C ASN A 130 -23.71 2.20 -8.37
N ALA A 131 -22.65 2.99 -8.44
CA ALA A 131 -21.35 2.64 -7.87
C ALA A 131 -21.42 2.59 -6.34
N PHE A 132 -21.31 1.38 -5.81
CA PHE A 132 -21.04 1.07 -4.41
C PHE A 132 -19.89 1.93 -3.86
N PRO A 133 -19.91 2.31 -2.57
CA PRO A 133 -18.78 2.99 -1.96
C PRO A 133 -17.53 2.13 -2.14
N LEU A 134 -16.50 2.71 -2.75
CA LEU A 134 -15.18 2.09 -2.88
C LEU A 134 -14.56 2.02 -1.48
N GLU A 135 -14.82 0.92 -0.77
CA GLU A 135 -14.16 0.63 0.50
C GLU A 135 -12.74 0.11 0.20
N PHE A 136 -11.74 0.86 0.68
CA PHE A 136 -10.34 0.44 0.66
C PHE A 136 -10.09 -0.38 1.93
N VAL A 137 -10.16 -1.71 1.81
CA VAL A 137 -9.90 -2.62 2.92
C VAL A 137 -8.39 -2.82 3.04
N CYS A 138 -7.81 -2.29 4.11
CA CYS A 138 -6.41 -2.53 4.46
C CYS A 138 -6.31 -3.90 5.15
N ASN A 139 -6.02 -4.95 4.37
CA ASN A 139 -5.94 -6.31 4.87
C ASN A 139 -4.80 -6.47 5.91
N LYS A 140 -5.06 -7.23 6.98
CA LYS A 140 -4.07 -7.50 8.04
C LYS A 140 -2.86 -8.25 7.46
N PRO A 141 -1.61 -7.90 7.85
CA PRO A 141 -0.48 -8.78 7.62
C PRO A 141 -0.53 -9.94 8.62
N THR A 142 -0.98 -11.11 8.19
CA THR A 142 -0.62 -12.37 8.85
C THR A 142 0.87 -12.61 8.63
N SER A 143 1.65 -12.35 9.69
CA SER A 143 3.07 -12.68 9.88
C SER A 143 4.04 -12.28 8.75
N GLY A 144 4.88 -11.28 9.03
CA GLY A 144 6.25 -11.19 8.46
C GLY A 144 6.40 -10.79 6.99
N PHE A 145 5.33 -10.48 6.27
CA PHE A 145 5.38 -10.01 4.88
C PHE A 145 4.75 -8.62 4.74
N VAL A 146 5.51 -7.70 4.15
CA VAL A 146 5.02 -6.38 3.74
C VAL A 146 4.21 -6.60 2.46
N CYS A 147 2.89 -6.61 2.58
CA CYS A 147 1.98 -6.55 1.44
C CYS A 147 1.65 -5.08 1.14
N ASP A 148 2.25 -4.52 0.10
CA ASP A 148 1.81 -3.26 -0.53
C ASP A 148 0.72 -3.57 -1.58
N SER A 149 -0.36 -4.24 -1.15
CA SER A 149 -1.49 -4.56 -2.02
C SER A 149 -2.74 -3.85 -1.53
N PHE A 150 -3.21 -2.88 -2.32
CA PHE A 150 -4.53 -2.29 -2.19
C PHE A 150 -5.55 -3.22 -2.84
N GLU A 151 -6.39 -3.87 -2.04
CA GLU A 151 -7.56 -4.59 -2.55
C GLU A 151 -8.82 -3.73 -2.38
N ILE A 152 -9.56 -3.58 -3.47
CA ILE A 152 -10.91 -3.01 -3.48
C ILE A 152 -11.86 -4.18 -3.23
N VAL A 153 -12.30 -4.36 -1.98
CA VAL A 153 -13.28 -5.39 -1.63
C VAL A 153 -14.62 -4.70 -1.42
N GLY A 154 -15.61 -5.05 -2.24
CA GLY A 154 -16.95 -4.50 -2.15
C GLY A 154 -17.74 -5.07 -0.97
N ASN A 155 -18.60 -4.19 -0.43
CA ASN A 155 -19.80 -4.41 0.40
C ASN A 155 -19.67 -4.34 1.94
N PRO A 156 -20.70 -3.85 2.65
CA PRO A 156 -20.85 -2.41 2.92
C PRO A 156 -20.99 -2.14 4.44
N MET A 157 -20.52 -1.00 4.94
CA MET A 157 -21.31 -0.15 5.86
C MET A 157 -20.59 1.15 6.23
N PHE A 158 -21.23 2.26 5.81
CA PHE A 158 -21.06 3.65 6.23
C PHE A 158 -19.74 4.38 5.91
N ALA A 159 -19.84 5.32 4.97
CA ALA A 159 -19.11 6.59 5.05
C ALA A 159 -19.88 7.71 4.34
N THR A 160 -20.25 8.74 5.09
CA THR A 160 -20.88 9.98 4.63
C THR A 160 -19.81 10.90 4.03
N VAL A 161 -20.00 11.35 2.79
CA VAL A 161 -19.14 12.34 2.14
C VAL A 161 -19.74 13.73 2.36
N PHE A 162 -18.99 14.65 2.98
CA PHE A 162 -19.32 16.07 2.98
C PHE A 162 -18.74 16.72 1.72
N MET A 163 -19.61 17.41 0.96
CA MET A 163 -19.24 18.37 -0.09
C MET A 163 -18.77 19.69 0.53
#